data_AF-A0AB34R3H9-F1
#
_entry.id   AF-A0AB34R3H9-F1
#
_cell.length_a   1.000
_cell.length_b   1.000
_cell.length_c   1.000
_cell.angle_alpha   90.00
_cell.angle_beta   90.00
_cell.angle_gamma   90.00
#
_symmetry.space_group_name_H-M   'P 1'
#
loop_
_entity.id
_entity.type
_entity.pdbx_description
1 polymer ?
#
loop_
_entity_poly.entity_id
_entity_poly.type
_entity_poly.pdbx_seq_one_letter_code
_entity_poly.pdbx_strand_id
1 'polypeptide(L)' 'MDEPKMLDCLNKIRQVLKGMITREQVSDWAEIYVSSDDPEIDDDQVWDMLILLSGIDLKDSPHSYLHCADDLNDWIEKYQ' A
#
# COMPACT_ATOMS: atom_id res chain seq x y z
N MET A 1 -5.63 -16.89 1.86
CA MET A 1 -5.10 -15.70 2.58
C MET A 1 -6.33 -14.93 2.98
N ASP A 2 -6.43 -14.44 4.21
CA ASP A 2 -7.65 -13.69 4.57
C ASP A 2 -7.72 -12.40 3.74
N GLU A 3 -8.93 -12.03 3.33
CA GLU A 3 -9.19 -10.80 2.60
C GLU A 3 -8.72 -9.61 3.46
N PRO A 4 -7.75 -8.81 2.98
CA PRO A 4 -7.24 -7.66 3.69
C PRO A 4 -8.35 -6.63 3.88
N LYS A 5 -8.31 -5.93 5.00
CA LYS A 5 -9.23 -4.80 5.26
C LYS A 5 -8.49 -3.48 5.09
N MET A 6 -9.25 -2.40 4.94
CA MET A 6 -8.67 -1.05 4.84
C MET A 6 -7.71 -0.77 6.01
N LEU A 7 -8.05 -1.22 7.22
CA LEU A 7 -7.19 -1.09 8.39
C LEU A 7 -5.80 -1.75 8.22
N ASP A 8 -5.72 -2.89 7.52
CA ASP A 8 -4.44 -3.56 7.24
C ASP A 8 -3.57 -2.70 6.32
N CYS A 9 -4.18 -2.14 5.27
CA CYS A 9 -3.52 -1.23 4.33
C CYS A 9 -3.00 0.02 5.04
N LEU A 10 -3.85 0.68 5.83
CA LEU A 10 -3.46 1.87 6.61
C LEU A 10 -2.35 1.56 7.61
N ASN A 11 -2.39 0.40 8.26
CA ASN A 11 -1.35 -0.02 9.19
C ASN A 11 -0.02 -0.29 8.49
N LYS A 12 -0.01 -0.77 7.25
CA LYS A 12 1.21 -0.90 6.44
C LYS A 12 1.82 0.47 6.14
N ILE A 13 1.01 1.44 5.72
CA ILE A 13 1.48 2.83 5.48
C ILE A 13 2.07 3.43 6.77
N ARG A 14 1.38 3.29 7.91
CA ARG A 14 1.88 3.77 9.21
C ARG A 14 3.21 3.12 9.62
N GLN A 15 3.42 1.84 9.29
CA GLN A 15 4.67 1.14 9.57
C GLN A 15 5.81 1.64 8.68
N VAL A 16 5.54 1.93 7.40
CA VAL A 16 6.50 2.58 6.50
C VAL A 16 6.91 3.94 7.03
N LEU A 17 5.95 4.78 7.42
CA LEU A 17 6.23 6.12 7.99
C LEU A 17 7.06 6.07 9.28
N LYS A 18 6.92 4.97 10.05
CA LYS A 18 7.71 4.73 11.28
C LYS A 18 9.05 4.04 11.01
N GLY A 19 9.37 3.69 9.76
CA GLY A 19 10.58 2.95 9.39
C GLY A 19 10.62 1.50 9.92
N MET A 20 9.46 0.92 10.25
CA MET A 20 9.37 -0.45 10.77
C MET A 20 9.42 -1.50 9.66
N ILE A 21 8.87 -1.18 8.50
CA ILE A 21 8.92 -1.98 7.28
C ILE A 21 9.30 -1.07 6.11
N THR A 22 9.87 -1.64 5.06
CA THR A 22 10.21 -0.88 3.85
C THR A 22 9.01 -0.77 2.90
N ARG A 23 9.09 0.16 1.95
CA ARG A 23 8.07 0.32 0.91
C ARG A 23 8.01 -0.91 0.00
N GLU A 24 9.17 -1.49 -0.30
CA GLU A 24 9.30 -2.72 -1.08
C GLU A 24 8.56 -3.88 -0.41
N GLN A 25 8.69 -4.03 0.92
CA GLN A 25 7.94 -5.07 1.66
C GLN A 25 6.42 -4.87 1.60
N VAL A 26 5.94 -3.63 1.51
CA VAL A 26 4.51 -3.33 1.34
C VAL A 26 4.06 -3.59 -0.08
N SER A 27 4.88 -3.20 -1.06
CA SER A 27 4.65 -3.47 -2.48
C SER A 27 4.55 -4.96 -2.76
N ASP A 28 5.54 -5.73 -2.31
CA ASP A 28 5.56 -7.20 -2.40
C ASP A 28 4.31 -7.83 -1.76
N TRP A 29 3.84 -7.28 -0.64
CA TRP A 29 2.63 -7.78 0.03
C TRP A 29 1.36 -7.48 -0.78
N ALA A 30 1.23 -6.27 -1.33
CA ALA A 30 0.07 -5.87 -2.12
C ALA A 30 0.02 -6.60 -3.47
N GLU A 31 1.17 -6.82 -4.10
CA GLU A 31 1.30 -7.58 -5.35
C GLU A 31 0.75 -9.00 -5.26
N ILE A 32 0.78 -9.66 -4.10
CA ILE A 32 0.19 -10.99 -3.94
C ILE A 32 -1.31 -10.99 -4.27
N TYR A 33 -2.01 -9.88 -3.99
CA TYR A 33 -3.42 -9.74 -4.32
C TYR A 33 -3.60 -9.19 -5.73
N VAL A 34 -2.86 -8.14 -6.11
CA VAL A 34 -3.03 -7.46 -7.40
C VAL A 34 -2.66 -8.36 -8.59
N SER A 35 -1.69 -9.26 -8.42
CA SER A 35 -1.28 -10.24 -9.44
C SER A 35 -2.10 -11.54 -9.45
N SER A 36 -3.07 -11.68 -8.54
CA SER A 36 -3.96 -12.85 -8.52
C SER A 36 -4.89 -12.83 -9.75
N ASP A 37 -5.06 -13.99 -10.39
CA ASP A 37 -6.02 -14.16 -11.50
C ASP A 37 -7.48 -13.98 -11.04
N ASP A 38 -7.76 -14.27 -9.77
CA ASP A 38 -9.08 -14.14 -9.13
C ASP A 38 -8.88 -13.61 -7.70
N PRO A 39 -8.70 -12.28 -7.52
CA PRO A 39 -8.53 -11.70 -6.20
C PRO A 39 -9.85 -11.69 -5.44
N GLU A 40 -9.92 -12.40 -4.32
CA GLU A 40 -11.05 -12.39 -3.38
C GLU A 40 -11.07 -11.08 -2.56
N ILE A 41 -11.21 -9.93 -3.24
CA ILE A 41 -11.33 -8.58 -2.65
C ILE A 41 -12.69 -8.01 -3.05
N ASP A 42 -13.64 -8.00 -2.12
CA ASP A 42 -15.02 -7.55 -2.41
C ASP A 42 -15.18 -6.04 -2.23
N ASP A 43 -14.32 -5.41 -1.42
CA ASP A 43 -14.37 -3.98 -1.15
C ASP A 43 -13.53 -3.19 -2.18
N ASP A 44 -14.22 -2.49 -3.08
CA ASP A 44 -13.61 -1.65 -4.12
C ASP A 44 -12.59 -0.63 -3.56
N GLN A 45 -12.82 -0.08 -2.36
CA GLN A 45 -11.87 0.88 -1.78
C GLN A 45 -10.60 0.19 -1.30
N VAL A 46 -10.72 -1.04 -0.78
CA VAL A 46 -9.57 -1.86 -0.43
C VAL A 46 -8.80 -2.24 -1.68
N TRP A 47 -9.48 -2.61 -2.76
CA TRP A 47 -8.86 -2.91 -4.04
C TRP A 47 -8.07 -1.71 -4.59
N ASP A 48 -8.66 -0.52 -4.61
CA ASP A 48 -7.98 0.72 -5.03
C ASP A 48 -6.73 0.99 -4.17
N MET A 49 -6.82 0.78 -2.86
CA MET A 49 -5.70 0.95 -1.95
C MET A 49 -4.60 -0.09 -2.20
N LEU A 50 -4.95 -1.34 -2.49
CA LEU A 50 -3.97 -2.38 -2.83
C LEU A 50 -3.21 -2.05 -4.11
N ILE A 51 -3.89 -1.52 -5.14
CA ILE A 51 -3.22 -1.04 -6.36
C ILE A 51 -2.26 0.11 -6.06
N LEU A 52 -2.65 1.06 -5.20
CA LEU A 52 -1.74 2.13 -4.77
C LEU A 52 -0.54 1.57 -3.99
N LEU A 53 -0.78 0.59 -3.12
CA LEU A 53 0.27 -0.03 -2.31
C LEU A 53 1.21 -0.91 -3.12
N SER A 54 0.77 -1.54 -4.21
CA SER A 54 1.68 -2.26 -5.12
C SER A 54 2.60 -1.31 -5.90
N GLY A 55 2.28 -0.02 -5.95
CA GLY A 55 3.14 1.03 -6.51
C GLY A 55 3.91 1.86 -5.48
N ILE A 56 3.81 1.57 -4.18
CA ILE A 56 4.34 2.45 -3.11
C ILE A 56 5.86 2.60 -3.13
N ASP A 57 6.56 1.61 -3.71
CA ASP A 57 8.02 1.54 -3.83
C ASP A 57 8.55 2.12 -5.14
N LEU A 58 7.68 2.60 -6.03
CA LEU A 58 8.08 3.27 -7.26
C LEU A 58 8.99 4.46 -6.95
N LYS A 59 10.12 4.52 -7.66
CA LYS A 59 11.13 5.56 -7.51
C LYS A 59 11.03 6.58 -8.64
N ASP A 60 11.10 7.86 -8.29
CA ASP A 60 11.24 8.96 -9.24
C ASP A 60 12.73 9.35 -9.45
N SER A 61 13.61 8.95 -8.52
CA SER A 61 15.06 9.09 -8.62
C SER A 61 15.79 7.96 -7.88
N PRO A 62 17.12 7.82 -8.02
CA PRO A 62 17.87 6.80 -7.28
C PRO A 62 17.75 6.88 -5.75
N HIS A 63 17.37 8.04 -5.20
CA HIS A 63 17.35 8.31 -3.76
C HIS A 63 15.98 8.73 -3.23
N SER A 64 14.94 8.74 -4.05
CA SER A 64 13.59 9.16 -3.65
C SER A 64 12.51 8.27 -4.25
N TYR A 65 11.38 8.23 -3.55
CA TYR A 65 10.17 7.55 -4.00
C TYR A 65 9.24 8.56 -4.66
N LEU A 66 8.48 8.08 -5.66
CA LEU A 66 7.47 8.86 -6.37
C LEU A 66 6.45 9.48 -5.42
N HIS A 67 6.03 8.74 -4.40
CA HIS A 67 5.13 9.21 -3.34
C HIS A 67 5.95 9.61 -2.11
N CYS A 68 5.87 10.86 -1.68
CA CYS A 68 6.57 11.34 -0.50
C CYS A 68 5.85 10.95 0.81
N ALA A 69 6.40 11.34 1.96
CA ALA A 69 5.76 11.05 3.25
C ALA A 69 4.42 11.78 3.43
N ASP A 70 4.28 12.98 2.85
CA ASP A 70 3.05 13.76 2.93
C ASP A 70 1.93 13.08 2.13
N ASP A 71 2.23 12.57 0.92
CA ASP A 71 1.26 11.78 0.13
C ASP A 71 0.73 10.58 0.93
N LEU A 72 1.61 9.88 1.64
CA LEU A 72 1.23 8.75 2.49
C LEU A 72 0.33 9.17 3.67
N ASN A 73 0.58 10.34 4.26
CA ASN A 73 -0.30 10.89 5.29
C ASN A 73 -1.67 11.27 4.71
N ASP A 74 -1.70 11.90 3.54
CA ASP A 74 -2.95 12.26 2.84
C ASP A 74 -3.80 11.01 2.54
N TRP A 75 -3.15 9.89 2.16
CA TRP A 75 -3.85 8.61 1.97
C TRP A 75 -4.42 8.09 3.28
N ILE A 76 -3.68 8.17 4.39
CA ILE A 76 -4.22 7.79 5.70
C ILE A 76 -5.41 8.67 6.05
N GLU A 77 -5.32 9.98 5.87
CA GLU A 77 -6.41 10.89 6.22
C GLU A 77 -7.68 10.67 5.40
N LYS A 78 -7.52 10.34 4.11
CA LYS A 78 -8.64 10.11 3.19
C LYS A 78 -9.41 8.82 3.52
N TYR A 79 -8.74 7.79 4.02
CA TYR A 79 -9.30 6.43 4.15
C TYR A 79 -9.40 5.90 5.60
N GLN A 80 -9.03 6.70 6.62
CA GLN A 80 -9.11 6.32 8.05
C GLN A 80 -10.52 6.23 8.62
#